data_AF-A0A9X8VBL6-F1
#
_entry.id   AF-A0A9X8VBL6-F1
#
_cell.length_a   1.000
_cell.length_b   1.000
_cell.length_c   1.000
_cell.angle_alpha   90.00
_cell.angle_beta   90.00
_cell.angle_gamma   90.00
#
_symmetry.space_group_name_H-M   'P 1'
#
loop_
_entity.id
_entity.type
_entity.pdbx_description
1 polymer ?
#
loop_
_entity_poly.entity_id
_entity_poly.type
_entity_poly.pdbx_seq_one_letter_code
_entity_poly.pdbx_strand_id
1 'polypeptide(L)'
;TKEKESLPQMLRGLRKLRNLGQGYVNFGEPLPLTAYLNQNVPQWRESIDPIEAQRPSWLTPTVNDLAGQIMVRINNAAAANAMNLCSTALLASRQRSLTREQLVEQLECYLQLMRNAPYAHDVTVPTQTPDELLDHALNMNKFEVEKDNIGDIIILPREQAVLMTYYRNNIHHL
;
A
#
# COMPACT_ATOMS: atom_id res chain seq x y z
N THR A 1 26.42 10.85 8.35
CA THR A 1 25.59 12.07 8.34
C THR A 1 24.29 11.72 7.62
N LYS A 2 23.12 11.86 8.26
CA LYS A 2 21.83 11.64 7.56
C LYS A 2 21.75 12.64 6.41
N GLU A 3 21.74 12.16 5.17
CA GLU A 3 21.38 13.01 4.05
C GLU A 3 19.92 13.44 4.25
N LYS A 4 19.68 14.75 4.28
CA LYS A 4 18.34 15.27 4.13
C LYS A 4 17.87 14.81 2.75
N GLU A 5 16.95 13.84 2.71
CA GLU A 5 16.27 13.52 1.47
C GLU A 5 15.66 14.81 0.94
N SER A 6 16.27 15.32 -0.12
CA SER A 6 15.92 16.62 -0.65
C SER A 6 14.69 16.43 -1.54
N LEU A 7 13.67 17.27 -1.37
CA LEU A 7 12.55 17.42 -2.32
C LEU A 7 12.98 17.28 -3.80
N PRO A 8 14.13 17.85 -4.24
CA PRO A 8 14.69 17.63 -5.58
C PRO A 8 15.03 16.18 -5.95
N GLN A 9 15.57 15.38 -5.02
CA GLN A 9 15.83 13.95 -5.23
C GLN A 9 14.52 13.16 -5.34
N MET A 10 13.52 13.46 -4.51
CA MET A 10 12.17 12.89 -4.66
C MET A 10 11.57 13.21 -6.03
N LEU A 11 11.68 14.46 -6.49
CA LEU A 11 11.24 14.92 -7.82
C LEU A 11 11.94 14.19 -8.98
N ARG A 12 13.24 13.89 -8.87
CA ARG A 12 13.95 13.07 -9.87
C ARG A 12 13.50 11.61 -9.84
N GLY A 13 13.19 11.06 -8.67
CA GLY A 13 12.59 9.74 -8.50
C GLY A 13 11.22 9.64 -9.19
N LEU A 14 10.37 10.65 -9.01
CA LEU A 14 9.05 10.77 -9.64
C LEU A 14 9.11 10.67 -11.18
N ARG A 15 10.17 11.21 -11.81
CA ARG A 15 10.34 11.15 -13.27
C ARG A 15 10.61 9.73 -13.80
N LYS A 16 11.18 8.82 -12.99
CA LYS A 16 11.31 7.39 -13.31
C LYS A 16 10.02 6.61 -13.08
N LEU A 17 9.11 7.12 -12.23
CA LEU A 17 7.79 6.53 -11.97
C LEU A 17 6.78 6.76 -13.10
N ARG A 18 7.14 7.54 -14.14
CA ARG A 18 6.24 7.89 -15.25
C ARG A 18 5.74 6.68 -16.07
N ASN A 19 6.43 5.54 -15.99
CA ASN A 19 6.02 4.28 -16.62
C ASN A 19 5.26 3.34 -15.67
N LEU A 20 4.90 3.80 -14.46
CA LEU A 20 4.21 3.01 -13.41
C LEU A 20 2.82 3.57 -13.10
N GLY A 21 2.25 4.42 -13.96
CA GLY A 21 0.89 4.93 -13.82
C GLY A 21 0.78 6.11 -12.85
N GLN A 22 -0.38 6.25 -12.22
CA GLN A 22 -0.62 7.28 -11.20
C GLN A 22 -0.01 6.86 -9.85
N GLY A 23 0.91 7.66 -9.34
CA GLY A 23 1.48 7.48 -8.00
C GLY A 23 0.61 8.15 -6.94
N TYR A 24 0.28 7.42 -5.89
CA TYR A 24 -0.46 7.92 -4.73
C TYR A 24 0.51 8.11 -3.57
N VAL A 25 0.37 9.21 -2.83
CA VAL A 25 1.16 9.49 -1.62
C VAL A 25 0.21 9.93 -0.52
N ASN A 26 0.17 9.13 0.54
CA ASN A 26 -0.60 9.42 1.74
C ASN A 26 0.37 9.64 2.91
N PHE A 27 -0.04 10.46 3.87
CA PHE A 27 0.72 10.74 5.08
C PHE A 27 -0.11 10.30 6.29
N GLY A 28 0.44 9.39 7.10
CA GLY A 28 -0.16 9.01 8.36
C GLY A 28 0.16 10.01 9.48
N GLU A 29 -0.51 9.84 10.62
CA GLU A 29 -0.28 10.63 11.82
C GLU A 29 1.20 10.56 12.27
N PRO A 30 1.83 11.70 12.63
CA PRO A 30 3.20 11.69 13.13
C PRO A 30 3.29 11.03 14.51
N LEU A 31 4.39 10.31 14.77
CA LEU A 31 4.73 9.76 16.09
C LEU A 31 5.95 10.49 16.68
N PRO A 32 5.75 11.47 17.59
CA PRO A 32 6.86 12.20 18.19
C PRO A 32 7.61 11.31 19.18
N LEU A 33 8.79 10.82 18.77
CA LEU A 33 9.58 9.87 19.57
C LEU A 33 9.84 10.35 21.00
N THR A 34 10.21 11.61 21.19
CA THR A 34 10.47 12.16 22.53
C THR A 34 9.22 12.14 23.43
N ALA A 35 8.04 12.47 22.87
CA ALA A 35 6.79 12.44 23.63
C ALA A 35 6.43 11.01 24.02
N TYR A 36 6.56 10.08 23.06
CA TYR A 36 6.33 8.66 23.28
C TYR A 36 7.27 8.08 24.36
N LEU A 37 8.57 8.37 24.29
CA LEU A 37 9.55 7.91 25.29
C LEU A 37 9.29 8.53 26.66
N ASN A 38 8.96 9.82 26.75
CA ASN A 38 8.60 10.46 28.02
C ASN A 38 7.40 9.79 28.70
N GLN A 39 6.45 9.23 27.94
CA GLN A 39 5.28 8.54 28.46
C GLN A 39 5.57 7.09 28.86
N ASN A 40 6.29 6.35 28.01
CA ASN A 40 6.44 4.89 28.16
C ASN A 40 7.71 4.48 28.91
N VAL A 41 8.75 5.33 28.87
CA VAL A 41 10.03 5.11 29.56
C VAL A 41 10.49 6.45 30.18
N PRO A 42 9.83 6.98 31.23
CA PRO A 42 10.06 8.35 31.70
C PRO A 42 11.53 8.70 31.99
N GLN A 43 12.30 7.71 32.46
CA GLN A 43 13.72 7.85 32.82
C GLN A 43 14.68 7.48 31.66
N TRP A 44 14.21 7.37 30.41
CA TRP A 44 15.03 6.94 29.27
C TRP A 44 16.32 7.75 29.08
N ARG A 45 16.32 9.03 29.50
CA ARG A 45 17.49 9.91 29.42
C ARG A 45 18.64 9.48 30.33
N GLU A 46 18.34 8.80 31.44
CA GLU A 46 19.35 8.29 32.38
C GLU A 46 20.17 7.14 31.76
N SER A 47 19.62 6.47 30.75
CA SER A 47 20.31 5.40 30.01
C SER A 47 21.14 5.91 28.83
N ILE A 48 21.26 7.23 28.63
CA ILE A 48 22.08 7.82 27.57
C ILE A 48 23.49 8.03 28.12
N ASP A 49 24.39 7.11 27.79
CA ASP A 49 25.81 7.24 28.09
C ASP A 49 26.57 7.71 26.82
N PRO A 50 27.29 8.85 26.86
CA PRO A 50 27.98 9.40 25.70
C PRO A 50 29.28 8.65 25.35
N ILE A 51 29.76 7.75 26.20
CA ILE A 51 31.02 7.02 26.04
C ILE A 51 30.74 5.57 25.62
N GLU A 52 29.78 4.90 26.26
CA GLU A 52 29.42 3.51 25.94
C GLU A 52 27.96 3.35 25.52
N ALA A 53 27.72 2.65 24.41
CA ALA A 53 26.37 2.33 23.97
C ALA A 53 25.74 1.26 24.88
N GLN A 54 24.94 1.70 25.85
CA GLN A 54 24.20 0.80 26.73
C GLN A 54 22.99 0.20 26.02
N ARG A 55 22.69 -1.08 26.31
CA ARG A 55 21.44 -1.75 25.92
C ARG A 55 20.57 -1.96 27.14
N PRO A 56 19.84 -0.92 27.59
CA PRO A 56 18.96 -1.07 28.74
C PRO A 56 17.83 -2.04 28.42
N SER A 57 17.31 -2.73 29.45
CA SER A 57 16.27 -3.76 29.30
C SER A 57 14.98 -3.25 28.66
N TRP A 58 14.70 -1.94 28.79
CA TRP A 58 13.53 -1.29 28.18
C TRP A 58 13.65 -1.11 26.66
N LEU A 59 14.87 -1.11 26.09
CA LEU A 59 15.09 -0.71 24.69
C LEU A 59 14.38 -1.62 23.69
N THR A 60 14.64 -2.93 23.76
CA THR A 60 14.04 -3.92 22.86
C THR A 60 12.51 -3.90 22.87
N PRO A 61 11.82 -4.01 24.03
CA PRO A 61 10.36 -3.98 24.05
C PRO A 61 9.80 -2.63 23.55
N THR A 62 10.45 -1.51 23.87
CA THR A 62 10.02 -0.17 23.42
C THR A 62 10.15 -0.01 21.91
N VAL A 63 11.24 -0.50 21.31
CA VAL A 63 11.44 -0.49 19.84
C VAL A 63 10.41 -1.37 19.15
N ASN A 64 10.13 -2.56 19.69
CA ASN A 64 9.12 -3.45 19.13
C ASN A 64 7.72 -2.82 19.13
N ASP A 65 7.34 -2.17 20.24
CA ASP A 65 6.07 -1.44 20.31
C ASP A 65 6.02 -0.29 19.29
N LEU A 66 7.08 0.54 19.24
CA LEU A 66 7.18 1.65 18.29
C LEU A 66 7.07 1.15 16.84
N ALA A 67 7.74 0.05 16.50
CA ALA A 67 7.68 -0.57 15.19
C ALA A 67 6.25 -1.03 14.86
N GLY A 68 5.57 -1.65 15.82
CA GLY A 68 4.16 -2.03 15.68
C GLY A 68 3.25 -0.83 15.41
N GLN A 69 3.40 0.25 16.18
CA GLN A 69 2.61 1.46 15.96
C GLN A 69 2.91 2.14 14.61
N ILE A 70 4.18 2.16 14.19
CA ILE A 70 4.56 2.72 12.88
C ILE A 70 3.92 1.89 11.76
N MET A 71 3.95 0.55 11.86
CA MET A 71 3.31 -0.32 10.88
C MET A 71 1.80 -0.09 10.79
N VAL A 72 1.11 0.04 11.93
CA VAL A 72 -0.32 0.38 11.95
C VAL A 72 -0.58 1.73 11.28
N ARG A 73 0.21 2.76 11.59
CA ARG A 73 0.06 4.08 10.96
C ARG A 73 0.33 4.08 9.46
N ILE A 74 1.30 3.28 8.99
CA ILE A 74 1.54 3.07 7.56
C ILE A 74 0.30 2.43 6.91
N ASN A 75 -0.27 1.39 7.54
CA ASN A 75 -1.46 0.71 7.04
C ASN A 75 -2.71 1.61 7.02
N ASN A 76 -2.86 2.47 8.03
CA ASN A 76 -3.93 3.46 8.12
C ASN A 76 -3.87 4.51 7.01
N ALA A 77 -2.70 4.69 6.40
CA ALA A 77 -2.46 5.60 5.28
C ALA A 77 -2.32 4.85 3.94
N ALA A 78 -2.83 3.62 3.82
CA ALA A 78 -2.76 2.88 2.56
C ALA A 78 -3.59 3.56 1.45
N ALA A 79 -3.12 3.45 0.20
CA ALA A 79 -3.82 3.99 -0.96
C ALA A 79 -4.20 2.87 -1.92
N ALA A 80 -5.50 2.63 -2.06
CA ALA A 80 -6.00 1.70 -3.07
C ALA A 80 -6.08 2.39 -4.43
N ASN A 81 -5.74 1.63 -5.47
CA ASN A 81 -5.84 2.04 -6.87
C ASN A 81 -6.21 0.85 -7.77
N ALA A 82 -6.39 1.12 -9.05
CA ALA A 82 -6.74 0.13 -10.07
C ALA A 82 -5.85 -1.12 -10.05
N MET A 83 -4.52 -0.94 -9.98
CA MET A 83 -3.58 -2.05 -9.97
C MET A 83 -3.76 -2.92 -8.72
N ASN A 84 -3.93 -2.32 -7.55
CA ASN A 84 -4.16 -3.06 -6.31
C ASN A 84 -5.43 -3.91 -6.38
N LEU A 85 -6.53 -3.29 -6.82
CA LEU A 85 -7.85 -3.93 -6.83
C LEU A 85 -7.94 -5.04 -7.89
N CYS A 86 -7.49 -4.79 -9.12
CA CYS A 86 -7.45 -5.81 -10.18
C CYS A 86 -6.51 -6.97 -9.80
N SER A 87 -5.34 -6.67 -9.24
CA SER A 87 -4.42 -7.72 -8.75
C SER A 87 -5.06 -8.58 -7.68
N THR A 88 -5.81 -7.97 -6.75
CA THR A 88 -6.49 -8.68 -5.66
C THR A 88 -7.55 -9.64 -6.22
N ALA A 89 -8.41 -9.18 -7.13
CA ALA A 89 -9.42 -10.01 -7.77
C ALA A 89 -8.81 -11.16 -8.59
N LEU A 90 -7.86 -10.84 -9.48
CA LEU A 90 -7.29 -11.83 -10.40
C LEU A 90 -6.45 -12.87 -9.66
N LEU A 91 -5.62 -12.48 -8.68
CA LEU A 91 -4.84 -13.44 -7.89
C LEU A 91 -5.70 -14.36 -7.02
N ALA A 92 -6.91 -13.93 -6.64
CA ALA A 92 -7.87 -14.75 -5.91
C ALA A 92 -8.62 -15.74 -6.82
N SER A 93 -8.76 -15.43 -8.12
CA SER A 93 -9.41 -16.31 -9.08
C SER A 93 -8.60 -17.59 -9.35
N ARG A 94 -9.29 -18.71 -9.57
CA ARG A 94 -8.68 -20.04 -9.76
C ARG A 94 -7.67 -20.09 -10.91
N GLN A 95 -7.98 -19.42 -12.02
CA GLN A 95 -7.17 -19.44 -13.23
C GLN A 95 -6.34 -18.15 -13.43
N ARG A 96 -6.37 -17.23 -12.46
CA ARG A 96 -5.83 -15.87 -12.62
C ARG A 96 -6.45 -15.11 -13.79
N SER A 97 -7.72 -15.40 -14.04
CA SER A 97 -8.51 -14.80 -15.10
C SER A 97 -9.97 -14.69 -14.68
N LEU A 98 -10.61 -13.63 -15.18
CA LEU A 98 -12.02 -13.34 -14.98
C LEU A 98 -12.57 -12.72 -16.27
N THR A 99 -13.86 -12.88 -16.55
CA THR A 99 -14.49 -12.07 -17.60
C THR A 99 -14.45 -10.60 -17.20
N ARG A 100 -14.50 -9.69 -18.18
CA ARG A 100 -14.59 -8.24 -17.91
C ARG A 100 -15.73 -7.91 -16.95
N GLU A 101 -16.90 -8.50 -17.18
CA GLU A 101 -18.10 -8.33 -16.34
C GLU A 101 -17.85 -8.77 -14.90
N GLN A 102 -17.32 -9.98 -14.69
CA GLN A 102 -16.97 -10.48 -13.35
C GLN A 102 -15.96 -9.59 -12.64
N LEU A 103 -14.96 -9.08 -13.37
CA LEU A 103 -13.95 -8.21 -12.78
C LEU A 103 -14.54 -6.85 -12.41
N VAL A 104 -15.38 -6.26 -13.26
CA VAL A 104 -16.10 -5.00 -12.98
C VAL A 104 -16.99 -5.15 -11.74
N GLU A 105 -17.78 -6.22 -11.64
CA GLU A 105 -18.60 -6.52 -10.47
C GLU A 105 -17.76 -6.67 -9.19
N GLN A 106 -16.63 -7.37 -9.30
CA GLN A 106 -15.74 -7.56 -8.16
C GLN A 106 -15.09 -6.24 -7.70
N LEU A 107 -14.71 -5.37 -8.64
CA LEU A 107 -14.19 -4.04 -8.35
C LEU A 107 -15.26 -3.17 -7.68
N GLU A 108 -16.50 -3.19 -8.17
CA GLU A 108 -17.62 -2.48 -7.53
C GLU A 108 -17.83 -2.95 -6.10
N CYS A 109 -17.81 -4.26 -5.86
CA CYS A 109 -17.91 -4.83 -4.52
C CYS A 109 -16.81 -4.31 -3.58
N TYR A 110 -15.54 -4.28 -4.04
CA TYR A 110 -14.45 -3.73 -3.24
C TYR A 110 -14.62 -2.23 -2.96
N LEU A 111 -15.01 -1.43 -3.96
CA LEU A 111 -15.24 0.00 -3.76
C LEU A 111 -16.38 0.26 -2.78
N GLN A 112 -17.47 -0.51 -2.88
CA GLN A 112 -18.59 -0.41 -1.95
C GLN A 112 -18.16 -0.75 -0.51
N LEU A 113 -17.38 -1.81 -0.32
CA LEU A 113 -16.86 -2.17 1.00
C LEU A 113 -16.01 -1.04 1.58
N MET A 114 -15.03 -0.56 0.82
CA MET A 114 -14.11 0.49 1.29
C MET A 114 -14.81 1.83 1.56
N ARG A 115 -15.86 2.17 0.80
CA ARG A 115 -16.63 3.42 0.97
C ARG A 115 -17.62 3.35 2.13
N ASN A 116 -18.26 2.20 2.36
CA ASN A 116 -19.29 2.04 3.39
C ASN A 116 -18.72 1.56 4.74
N ALA A 117 -17.57 0.89 4.73
CA ALA A 117 -16.86 0.41 5.91
C ALA A 117 -15.39 0.85 5.85
N PRO A 118 -15.10 2.17 5.97
CA PRO A 118 -13.73 2.67 5.83
C PRO A 118 -12.82 2.13 6.95
N TYR A 119 -11.68 1.56 6.56
CA TYR A 119 -10.69 0.99 7.48
C TYR A 119 -10.07 2.04 8.42
N ALA A 120 -9.61 3.17 7.85
CA ALA A 120 -9.08 4.30 8.58
C ALA A 120 -9.31 5.60 7.78
N HIS A 121 -9.26 6.74 8.47
CA HIS A 121 -9.52 8.05 7.88
C HIS A 121 -8.53 8.42 6.76
N ASP A 122 -7.27 8.03 6.88
CA ASP A 122 -6.20 8.43 5.96
C ASP A 122 -6.05 7.47 4.76
N VAL A 123 -6.95 6.50 4.61
CA VAL A 123 -6.95 5.57 3.47
C VAL A 123 -7.47 6.29 2.23
N THR A 124 -6.75 6.16 1.11
CA THR A 124 -7.25 6.63 -0.18
C THR A 124 -8.07 5.54 -0.86
N VAL A 125 -9.34 5.84 -1.12
CA VAL A 125 -10.26 5.02 -1.90
C VAL A 125 -10.48 5.68 -3.27
N PRO A 126 -10.38 4.94 -4.39
CA PRO A 126 -10.63 5.50 -5.71
C PRO A 126 -12.02 6.12 -5.85
N THR A 127 -12.13 7.25 -6.54
CA THR A 127 -13.40 7.90 -6.89
C THR A 127 -13.92 7.48 -8.26
N GLN A 128 -13.05 6.92 -9.10
CA GLN A 128 -13.37 6.39 -10.42
C GLN A 128 -14.40 5.25 -10.35
N THR A 129 -15.08 5.02 -11.46
CA THR A 129 -15.96 3.86 -11.64
C THR A 129 -15.14 2.57 -11.79
N PRO A 130 -15.73 1.39 -11.54
CA PRO A 130 -15.09 0.10 -11.79
C PRO A 130 -14.55 -0.05 -13.22
N ASP A 131 -15.30 0.40 -14.23
CA ASP A 131 -14.87 0.37 -15.63
C ASP A 131 -13.66 1.26 -15.89
N GLU A 132 -13.66 2.49 -15.37
CA GLU A 132 -12.52 3.40 -15.48
C GLU A 132 -11.28 2.84 -14.80
N LEU A 133 -11.44 2.17 -13.66
CA LEU A 133 -10.33 1.50 -12.96
C LEU A 133 -9.79 0.35 -13.79
N LEU A 134 -10.66 -0.50 -14.33
CA LEU A 134 -10.24 -1.62 -15.16
C LEU A 134 -9.51 -1.12 -16.41
N ASP A 135 -10.07 -0.14 -17.11
CA ASP A 135 -9.43 0.43 -18.31
C ASP A 135 -8.08 1.07 -17.97
N HIS A 136 -7.98 1.75 -16.82
CA HIS A 136 -6.71 2.27 -16.34
C HIS A 136 -5.69 1.16 -16.08
N ALA A 137 -6.10 0.07 -15.43
CA ALA A 137 -5.25 -1.09 -15.16
C ALA A 137 -4.78 -1.79 -16.45
N LEU A 138 -5.65 -1.92 -17.46
CA LEU A 138 -5.29 -2.50 -18.76
C LEU A 138 -4.26 -1.66 -19.51
N ASN A 139 -4.37 -0.33 -19.46
CA ASN A 139 -3.41 0.60 -20.06
C ASN A 139 -2.00 0.52 -19.46
N MET A 140 -1.84 -0.12 -18.30
CA MET A 140 -0.55 -0.35 -17.65
C MET A 140 0.25 -1.51 -18.27
N ASN A 141 -0.34 -2.25 -19.21
CA ASN A 141 0.28 -3.38 -19.91
C ASN A 141 0.83 -4.45 -18.94
N LYS A 142 0.06 -4.73 -17.88
CA LYS A 142 0.36 -5.79 -16.88
C LYS A 142 -0.60 -6.97 -16.92
N PHE A 143 -1.68 -6.83 -17.69
CA PHE A 143 -2.72 -7.83 -17.87
C PHE A 143 -2.88 -8.09 -19.37
N GLU A 144 -3.36 -9.28 -19.70
CA GLU A 144 -3.71 -9.67 -21.07
C GLU A 144 -5.22 -9.68 -21.24
N VAL A 145 -5.67 -9.41 -22.46
CA VAL A 145 -7.09 -9.46 -22.84
C VAL A 145 -7.23 -10.48 -23.95
N GLU A 146 -7.94 -11.57 -23.68
CA GLU A 146 -8.32 -12.56 -24.67
C GLU A 146 -9.79 -12.37 -25.04
N LYS A 147 -10.11 -12.44 -26.33
CA LYS A 147 -11.48 -12.36 -26.81
C LYS A 147 -12.05 -13.76 -27.01
N ASP A 148 -13.10 -14.09 -26.28
CA ASP A 148 -13.88 -15.31 -26.50
C ASP A 148 -15.27 -14.95 -27.06
N ASN A 149 -16.02 -15.94 -27.52
CA ASN A 149 -17.37 -15.80 -28.09
C ASN A 149 -18.38 -15.16 -27.11
N ILE A 150 -18.08 -15.17 -25.81
CA ILE A 150 -18.95 -14.68 -24.72
C ILE A 150 -18.51 -13.27 -24.26
N GLY A 151 -17.29 -12.84 -24.57
CA GLY A 151 -16.76 -11.52 -24.18
C GLY A 151 -15.25 -11.52 -23.94
N ASP A 152 -14.77 -10.40 -23.40
CA ASP A 152 -13.36 -10.23 -23.06
C ASP A 152 -13.03 -10.96 -21.73
N ILE A 153 -11.96 -11.75 -21.75
CA ILE A 153 -11.36 -12.41 -20.58
C ILE A 153 -10.09 -11.66 -20.22
N ILE A 154 -10.02 -11.17 -18.98
CA ILE A 154 -8.86 -10.48 -18.44
C ILE A 154 -8.00 -11.49 -17.71
N ILE A 155 -6.73 -11.59 -18.12
CA ILE A 155 -5.79 -12.59 -17.65
C ILE A 155 -4.63 -11.89 -16.94
N LEU A 156 -4.22 -12.41 -15.79
CA LEU A 156 -2.97 -12.06 -15.12
C LEU A 156 -1.87 -13.06 -15.51
N PRO A 157 -0.89 -12.65 -16.33
CA PRO A 157 0.20 -13.53 -16.75
C PRO A 157 1.04 -14.02 -15.58
N ARG A 158 1.60 -15.23 -15.71
CA ARG A 158 2.32 -15.88 -14.59
C ARG A 158 3.58 -15.11 -14.19
N GLU A 159 4.26 -14.50 -15.15
CA GLU A 159 5.45 -13.69 -14.96
C GLU A 159 5.15 -12.38 -14.21
N GLN A 160 3.92 -11.86 -14.31
CA GLN A 160 3.50 -10.67 -13.57
C GLN A 160 2.98 -10.98 -12.16
N ALA A 161 2.68 -12.24 -11.85
CA ALA A 161 2.02 -12.63 -10.61
C ALA A 161 2.80 -12.22 -9.34
N VAL A 162 4.14 -12.24 -9.38
CA VAL A 162 4.97 -11.81 -8.25
C VAL A 162 4.81 -10.30 -8.01
N LEU A 163 4.88 -9.50 -9.08
CA LEU A 163 4.68 -8.06 -8.99
C LEU A 163 3.24 -7.73 -8.55
N MET A 164 2.24 -8.43 -9.06
CA MET A 164 0.85 -8.23 -8.66
C MET A 164 0.61 -8.65 -7.21
N THR A 165 1.38 -9.60 -6.68
CA THR A 165 1.33 -9.94 -5.25
C THR A 165 1.79 -8.78 -4.40
N TYR A 166 2.83 -8.04 -4.83
CA TYR A 166 3.23 -6.79 -4.17
C TYR A 166 2.10 -5.75 -4.20
N TYR A 167 1.46 -5.53 -5.36
CA TYR A 167 0.33 -4.61 -5.45
C TYR A 167 -0.86 -5.02 -4.57
N ARG A 168 -1.22 -6.32 -4.54
CA ARG A 168 -2.26 -6.83 -3.65
C ARG A 168 -1.91 -6.58 -2.19
N ASN A 169 -0.67 -6.86 -1.78
CA ASN A 169 -0.24 -6.76 -0.39
C ASN A 169 -0.28 -5.32 0.15
N ASN A 170 -0.22 -4.30 -0.71
CA ASN A 170 -0.36 -2.90 -0.28
C ASN A 170 -1.74 -2.56 0.28
N ILE A 171 -2.77 -3.35 -0.05
CA ILE A 171 -4.16 -3.11 0.39
C ILE A 171 -4.81 -4.35 1.02
N HIS A 172 -4.09 -5.46 1.17
CA HIS A 172 -4.71 -6.73 1.56
C HIS A 172 -5.33 -6.71 2.97
N HIS A 173 -4.89 -5.77 3.81
CA HIS A 173 -5.38 -5.55 5.17
C HIS A 173 -6.55 -4.58 5.27
N LEU A 174 -6.92 -3.92 4.16
CA LEU A 174 -8.07 -3.02 4.08
C LEU A 174 -9.36 -3.84 3.94
#